data_AF-A0A2G9RHN3-F1
#
_entry.id   AF-A0A2G9RHN3-F1
#
_cell.length_a   1.000
_cell.length_b   1.000
_cell.length_c   1.000
_cell.angle_alpha   90.00
_cell.angle_beta   90.00
_cell.angle_gamma   90.00
#
_symmetry.space_group_name_H-M   'P 1'
#
loop_
_entity.id
_entity.type
_entity.pdbx_description
1 polymer ?
#
loop_
_entity_poly.entity_id
_entity_poly.type
_entity_poly.pdbx_seq_one_letter_code
_entity_poly.pdbx_strand_id
1 'polypeptide(L)'
;MKSSVSKGKRVTVLRTKLFLFFQILKQEWPKHWPTFISDIVGASKTSESLCQNNMVILKLLSEEVFDFSTGQITQVKAKHLKDSMCNEFSKIFQLCQFVMENSQNAPLVHATLETLLRFLNWIPLGYIFETKLISTLIYKFLNVPMFRNVSLKCLTEIAGVSVSQYEEQFVTLFTLTMMQLKQMLPLNTNIRLAYANGKDDEQNFIQNLSLFLCTFLKEHGQLIEKRLNLRETLMEDLLGLCEQKRGKDNKAIIASNIMYIVGQYPRFLRAHWKFLKTVVNKLFEFMHETHDGVQDMACDTFIKIAQKCRRHFVQVQVGEVMPFIDEILNNINTIICDLQPQQVHTFYEAVGYMIGAQTDQPVQEHLIEKYMLLPNQVWDSIIQQATKILYTLLQNVAQEEAAAQSFYQTYFCDVLQHIFSVVTDTSHTAGLTMHASILAYMFNLVEEGKISVPLNPAVPPNNQIFIQDYVANLLKSAFPHLQDAQVKLFVTGLFSLNQDIPAFKEHLRDFLVQIKEFAGEDTSDLFLEERETALRQAQEEKHKLQMSVPGILNPHEIPEEMCD
;
A
#
# COMPACT_ATOMS: atom_id res chain seq x y z
N MET A 1 -47.62 -8.43 -4.08
CA MET A 1 -47.10 -9.79 -4.33
C MET A 1 -47.62 -10.45 -5.62
N LYS A 2 -48.93 -10.40 -5.96
CA LYS A 2 -49.43 -11.01 -7.22
C LYS A 2 -49.03 -10.27 -8.53
N SER A 3 -48.74 -8.96 -8.50
CA SER A 3 -48.34 -8.21 -9.71
C SER A 3 -46.85 -8.34 -10.08
N SER A 4 -45.97 -8.60 -9.10
CA SER A 4 -44.54 -8.82 -9.31
C SER A 4 -44.24 -10.20 -9.91
N VAL A 5 -45.00 -11.23 -9.50
CA VAL A 5 -44.90 -12.60 -10.06
C VAL A 5 -45.41 -12.67 -11.50
N SER A 6 -46.40 -11.86 -11.89
CA SER A 6 -46.91 -11.84 -13.28
C SER A 6 -45.99 -11.10 -14.26
N LYS A 7 -45.28 -10.05 -13.80
CA LYS A 7 -44.20 -9.38 -14.58
C LYS A 7 -43.02 -10.33 -14.83
N GLY A 8 -42.58 -11.08 -13.81
CA GLY A 8 -41.50 -12.06 -13.93
C GLY A 8 -41.81 -13.18 -14.94
N LYS A 9 -43.04 -13.71 -14.95
CA LYS A 9 -43.45 -14.74 -15.92
C LYS A 9 -43.53 -14.22 -17.37
N ARG A 10 -43.94 -12.96 -17.60
CA ARG A 10 -43.98 -12.38 -18.96
C ARG A 10 -42.58 -12.14 -19.53
N VAL A 11 -41.64 -11.67 -18.72
CA VAL A 11 -40.25 -11.44 -19.14
C VAL A 11 -39.56 -12.75 -19.54
N THR A 12 -39.77 -13.83 -18.78
CA THR A 12 -39.19 -15.15 -19.11
C THR A 12 -39.77 -15.73 -20.40
N VAL A 13 -41.09 -15.63 -20.63
CA VAL A 13 -41.75 -16.14 -21.85
C VAL A 13 -41.35 -15.35 -23.11
N LEU A 14 -41.19 -14.02 -22.99
CA LEU A 14 -40.63 -13.20 -24.08
C LEU A 14 -39.18 -13.62 -24.37
N ARG A 15 -38.34 -13.82 -23.36
CA ARG A 15 -36.95 -14.26 -23.53
C ARG A 15 -36.84 -15.60 -24.28
N THR A 16 -37.72 -16.56 -23.99
CA THR A 16 -37.74 -17.87 -24.69
C THR A 16 -38.22 -17.76 -26.14
N LYS A 17 -39.22 -16.90 -26.42
CA LYS A 17 -39.67 -16.64 -27.81
C LYS A 17 -38.63 -15.85 -28.62
N LEU A 18 -37.95 -14.88 -27.99
CA LEU A 18 -36.82 -14.15 -28.60
C LEU A 18 -35.63 -15.08 -28.86
N PHE A 19 -35.38 -16.09 -28.01
CA PHE A 19 -34.34 -17.09 -28.25
C PHE A 19 -34.61 -17.93 -29.51
N LEU A 20 -35.86 -18.38 -29.71
CA LEU A 20 -36.22 -19.12 -30.92
C LEU A 20 -36.10 -18.24 -32.18
N PHE A 21 -36.59 -17.00 -32.10
CA PHE A 21 -36.43 -16.01 -33.18
C PHE A 21 -34.96 -15.77 -33.51
N PHE A 22 -34.10 -15.76 -32.50
CA PHE A 22 -32.67 -15.60 -32.66
C PHE A 22 -32.00 -16.82 -33.33
N GLN A 23 -32.41 -18.05 -32.99
CA GLN A 23 -31.95 -19.25 -33.69
C GLN A 23 -32.34 -19.24 -35.17
N ILE A 24 -33.52 -18.68 -35.50
CA ILE A 24 -33.95 -18.46 -36.89
C ILE A 24 -33.05 -17.42 -37.56
N LEU A 25 -32.77 -16.28 -36.92
CA LEU A 25 -31.85 -15.26 -37.46
C LEU A 25 -30.45 -15.81 -37.74
N LYS A 26 -29.92 -16.68 -36.87
CA LYS A 26 -28.62 -17.35 -37.09
C LYS A 26 -28.58 -18.22 -38.35
N GLN A 27 -29.72 -18.74 -38.83
CA GLN A 27 -29.78 -19.61 -40.00
C GLN A 27 -30.23 -18.87 -41.27
N GLU A 28 -31.18 -17.95 -41.13
CA GLU A 28 -31.85 -17.26 -42.24
C GLU A 28 -31.16 -15.95 -42.63
N TRP A 29 -30.71 -15.15 -41.67
CA TRP A 29 -30.04 -13.88 -41.93
C TRP A 29 -28.52 -14.10 -42.06
N PRO A 30 -27.83 -13.51 -43.06
CA PRO A 30 -28.28 -12.47 -43.99
C PRO A 30 -28.79 -12.97 -45.35
N LYS A 31 -28.61 -14.25 -45.67
CA LYS A 31 -28.78 -14.78 -47.04
C LYS A 31 -30.25 -14.90 -47.48
N HIS A 32 -31.10 -15.43 -46.61
CA HIS A 32 -32.50 -15.73 -46.91
C HIS A 32 -33.46 -14.67 -46.39
N TRP A 33 -32.99 -13.75 -45.54
CA TRP A 33 -33.76 -12.61 -45.04
C TRP A 33 -33.00 -11.27 -45.17
N PRO A 34 -32.63 -10.82 -46.38
CA PRO A 34 -31.78 -9.64 -46.57
C PRO A 34 -32.43 -8.31 -46.12
N THR A 35 -33.76 -8.24 -46.04
CA THR A 35 -34.49 -7.02 -45.63
C THR A 35 -34.63 -6.86 -44.12
N PHE A 36 -34.18 -7.83 -43.32
CA PHE A 36 -34.45 -7.91 -41.89
C PHE A 36 -34.21 -6.60 -41.11
N ILE A 37 -33.05 -5.95 -41.29
CA ILE A 37 -32.76 -4.68 -40.59
C ILE A 37 -33.71 -3.57 -41.06
N SER A 38 -34.00 -3.51 -42.35
CA SER A 38 -34.95 -2.54 -42.91
C SER A 38 -36.37 -2.76 -42.38
N ASP A 39 -36.79 -4.02 -42.26
CA ASP A 39 -38.09 -4.41 -41.73
C ASP A 39 -38.21 -4.05 -40.24
N ILE A 40 -37.18 -4.33 -39.44
CA ILE A 40 -37.12 -3.93 -38.03
C ILE A 40 -37.17 -2.41 -37.87
N VAL A 41 -36.39 -1.67 -38.65
CA VAL A 41 -36.35 -0.21 -38.57
C VAL A 41 -37.70 0.38 -39.02
N GLY A 42 -38.32 -0.17 -40.06
CA GLY A 42 -39.66 0.21 -40.52
C GLY A 42 -40.73 -0.06 -39.48
N ALA A 43 -40.77 -1.27 -38.92
CA ALA A 43 -41.72 -1.67 -37.88
C ALA A 43 -41.58 -0.81 -36.61
N SER A 44 -40.35 -0.42 -36.26
CA SER A 44 -40.07 0.45 -35.10
C SER A 44 -40.73 1.83 -35.21
N LYS A 45 -41.00 2.32 -36.42
CA LYS A 45 -41.66 3.62 -36.64
C LYS A 45 -43.19 3.56 -36.45
N THR A 46 -43.77 2.37 -36.36
CA THR A 46 -45.23 2.19 -36.28
C THR A 46 -45.79 2.22 -34.86
N SER A 47 -44.99 1.80 -33.87
CA SER A 47 -45.39 1.78 -32.46
C SER A 47 -44.16 1.84 -31.56
N GLU A 48 -44.20 2.67 -30.53
CA GLU A 48 -43.13 2.72 -29.53
C GLU A 48 -42.92 1.38 -28.81
N SER A 49 -44.00 0.61 -28.61
CA SER A 49 -43.92 -0.71 -27.97
C SER A 49 -43.19 -1.73 -28.87
N LEU A 50 -43.42 -1.67 -30.18
CA LEU A 50 -42.69 -2.46 -31.16
C LEU A 50 -41.24 -1.99 -31.26
N CYS A 51 -41.00 -0.68 -31.29
CA CYS A 51 -39.67 -0.09 -31.25
C CYS A 51 -38.87 -0.58 -30.05
N GLN A 52 -39.49 -0.62 -28.86
CA GLN A 52 -38.80 -1.07 -27.63
C GLN A 52 -38.39 -2.54 -27.74
N ASN A 53 -39.28 -3.41 -28.22
CA ASN A 53 -38.95 -4.81 -28.44
C ASN A 53 -37.86 -4.98 -29.51
N ASN A 54 -37.92 -4.20 -30.57
CA ASN A 54 -36.94 -4.20 -31.65
C ASN A 54 -35.55 -3.75 -31.18
N MET A 55 -35.45 -2.77 -30.30
CA MET A 55 -34.18 -2.40 -29.65
C MET A 55 -33.60 -3.57 -28.88
N VAL A 56 -34.41 -4.29 -28.09
CA VAL A 56 -33.95 -5.48 -27.36
C VAL A 56 -33.49 -6.59 -28.32
N ILE A 57 -34.19 -6.82 -29.43
CA ILE A 57 -33.77 -7.78 -30.47
C ILE A 57 -32.41 -7.39 -31.05
N LEU A 58 -32.24 -6.11 -31.43
CA LEU A 58 -30.99 -5.59 -31.98
C LEU A 58 -29.83 -5.70 -30.99
N LYS A 59 -30.07 -5.47 -29.69
CA LYS A 59 -29.08 -5.66 -28.63
C LYS A 59 -28.61 -7.10 -28.55
N LEU A 60 -29.54 -8.04 -28.47
CA LEU A 60 -29.23 -9.47 -28.38
C LEU A 60 -28.51 -9.96 -29.64
N LEU A 61 -28.90 -9.46 -30.82
CA LEU A 61 -28.21 -9.75 -32.07
C LEU A 61 -26.75 -9.25 -32.03
N SER A 62 -26.51 -8.05 -31.51
CA SER A 62 -25.16 -7.52 -31.32
C SER A 62 -24.31 -8.41 -30.41
N GLU A 63 -24.83 -8.74 -29.23
CA GLU A 63 -24.13 -9.56 -28.24
C GLU A 63 -23.72 -10.91 -28.85
N GLU A 64 -24.59 -11.53 -29.63
CA GLU A 64 -24.30 -12.82 -30.22
C GLU A 64 -23.35 -12.76 -31.43
N VAL A 65 -23.45 -11.73 -32.27
CA VAL A 65 -22.59 -11.57 -33.46
C VAL A 65 -21.19 -11.08 -33.08
N PHE A 66 -21.07 -10.24 -32.05
CA PHE A 66 -19.81 -9.59 -31.69
C PHE A 66 -19.19 -10.13 -30.39
N ASP A 67 -19.97 -10.40 -29.34
CA ASP A 67 -19.44 -10.82 -28.03
C ASP A 67 -19.32 -12.36 -27.90
N PHE A 68 -20.26 -13.14 -28.42
CA PHE A 68 -20.30 -14.62 -28.30
C PHE A 68 -19.84 -15.39 -29.55
N SER A 69 -19.31 -14.70 -30.57
CA SER A 69 -18.89 -15.34 -31.82
C SER A 69 -17.74 -16.36 -31.66
N THR A 70 -17.00 -16.32 -30.54
CA THR A 70 -15.95 -17.29 -30.21
C THR A 70 -16.55 -18.60 -29.69
N GLY A 71 -16.59 -19.62 -30.55
CA GLY A 71 -16.89 -21.02 -30.18
C GLY A 71 -18.28 -21.54 -30.55
N GLN A 72 -19.23 -20.68 -30.93
CA GLN A 72 -20.60 -21.11 -31.31
C GLN A 72 -20.89 -21.07 -32.82
N ILE A 73 -20.13 -20.30 -33.60
CA ILE A 73 -20.28 -20.16 -35.05
C ILE A 73 -18.89 -20.19 -35.71
N THR A 74 -18.82 -20.62 -36.97
CA THR A 74 -17.54 -20.63 -37.70
C THR A 74 -17.04 -19.20 -37.94
N GLN A 75 -15.72 -19.02 -37.99
CA GLN A 75 -15.10 -17.70 -38.22
C GLN A 75 -15.62 -17.03 -39.51
N VAL A 76 -15.83 -17.81 -40.57
CA VAL A 76 -16.37 -17.32 -41.85
C VAL A 76 -17.81 -16.83 -41.70
N LYS A 77 -18.66 -17.56 -40.96
CA LYS A 77 -20.05 -17.17 -40.70
C LYS A 77 -20.13 -15.94 -39.81
N ALA A 78 -19.28 -15.87 -38.77
CA ALA A 78 -19.17 -14.70 -37.91
C ALA A 78 -18.78 -13.45 -38.71
N LYS A 79 -17.75 -13.54 -39.57
CA LYS A 79 -17.33 -12.44 -40.44
C LYS A 79 -18.45 -11.97 -41.35
N HIS A 80 -19.14 -12.89 -42.02
CA HIS A 80 -20.26 -12.56 -42.90
C HIS A 80 -21.42 -11.84 -42.18
N LEU A 81 -21.75 -12.28 -40.95
CA LEU A 81 -22.77 -11.62 -40.12
C LEU A 81 -22.34 -10.22 -39.67
N LYS A 82 -21.07 -10.06 -39.28
CA LYS A 82 -20.49 -8.76 -38.92
C LYS A 82 -20.54 -7.78 -40.09
N ASP A 83 -20.03 -8.19 -41.25
CA ASP A 83 -20.00 -7.36 -42.46
C ASP A 83 -21.42 -6.94 -42.88
N SER A 84 -22.38 -7.87 -42.80
CA SER A 84 -23.79 -7.59 -43.13
C SER A 84 -24.43 -6.60 -42.15
N MET A 85 -24.17 -6.74 -40.84
CA MET A 85 -24.66 -5.78 -39.85
C MET A 85 -24.05 -4.39 -40.05
N CYS A 86 -22.74 -4.32 -40.31
CA CYS A 86 -22.03 -3.07 -40.56
C CYS A 86 -22.57 -2.33 -41.79
N ASN A 87 -22.86 -3.05 -42.88
CA ASN A 87 -23.39 -2.47 -44.11
C ASN A 87 -24.76 -1.80 -43.91
N GLU A 88 -25.56 -2.28 -42.97
CA GLU A 88 -26.88 -1.71 -42.66
C GLU A 88 -26.93 -0.90 -41.37
N PHE A 89 -25.79 -0.71 -40.70
CA PHE A 89 -25.74 -0.07 -39.40
C PHE A 89 -26.22 1.38 -39.41
N SER A 90 -26.07 2.09 -40.54
CA SER A 90 -26.56 3.47 -40.71
C SER A 90 -28.05 3.61 -40.38
N LYS A 91 -28.88 2.63 -40.79
CA LYS A 91 -30.32 2.62 -40.52
C LYS A 91 -30.61 2.42 -39.03
N ILE A 92 -29.85 1.55 -38.38
CA ILE A 92 -29.95 1.27 -36.94
C ILE A 92 -29.56 2.51 -36.14
N PHE A 93 -28.43 3.13 -36.49
CA PHE A 93 -27.94 4.31 -35.81
C PHE A 93 -28.90 5.50 -35.93
N GLN A 94 -29.45 5.74 -37.13
CA GLN A 94 -30.48 6.75 -37.34
C GLN A 94 -31.73 6.50 -36.49
N LEU A 95 -32.15 5.23 -36.33
CA LEU A 95 -33.24 4.88 -35.43
C LEU A 95 -32.89 5.18 -33.97
N CYS A 96 -31.69 4.81 -33.50
CA CYS A 96 -31.23 5.12 -32.15
C CYS A 96 -31.21 6.63 -31.91
N GLN A 97 -30.65 7.42 -32.83
CA GLN A 97 -30.65 8.89 -32.74
C GLN A 97 -32.07 9.44 -32.69
N PHE A 98 -32.95 9.01 -33.60
CA PHE A 98 -34.35 9.45 -33.63
C PHE A 98 -35.06 9.20 -32.30
N VAL A 99 -34.90 8.01 -31.73
CA VAL A 99 -35.51 7.66 -30.43
C VAL A 99 -34.89 8.50 -29.30
N MET A 100 -33.57 8.62 -29.25
CA MET A 100 -32.88 9.42 -28.24
C MET A 100 -33.26 10.91 -28.32
N GLU A 101 -33.55 11.44 -29.50
CA GLU A 101 -33.91 12.84 -29.70
C GLU A 101 -35.38 13.12 -29.43
N ASN A 102 -36.29 12.23 -29.84
CA ASN A 102 -37.72 12.54 -29.92
C ASN A 102 -38.61 11.78 -28.92
N SER A 103 -38.18 10.63 -28.40
CA SER A 103 -39.02 9.80 -27.54
C SER A 103 -39.10 10.35 -26.11
N GLN A 104 -40.32 10.35 -25.55
CA GLN A 104 -40.57 10.61 -24.11
C GLN A 104 -40.80 9.30 -23.33
N ASN A 105 -40.83 8.16 -24.02
CA ASN A 105 -41.07 6.86 -23.42
C ASN A 105 -39.80 6.32 -22.76
N ALA A 106 -39.70 6.49 -21.45
CA ALA A 106 -38.50 6.16 -20.68
C ALA A 106 -38.03 4.70 -20.84
N PRO A 107 -38.89 3.66 -20.77
CA PRO A 107 -38.50 2.28 -21.08
C PRO A 107 -37.87 2.10 -22.47
N LEU A 108 -38.41 2.76 -23.50
CA LEU A 108 -37.87 2.73 -24.85
C LEU A 108 -36.51 3.43 -24.93
N VAL A 109 -36.36 4.62 -24.33
CA VAL A 109 -35.08 5.34 -24.28
C VAL A 109 -34.03 4.50 -23.56
N HIS A 110 -34.36 3.91 -22.41
CA HIS A 110 -33.44 3.02 -21.69
C HIS A 110 -33.03 1.81 -22.52
N ALA A 111 -33.98 1.14 -23.19
CA ALA A 111 -33.68 0.02 -24.08
C ALA A 111 -32.77 0.43 -25.24
N THR A 112 -32.95 1.65 -25.76
CA THR A 112 -32.12 2.22 -26.83
C THR A 112 -30.69 2.48 -26.35
N LEU A 113 -30.50 3.06 -25.15
CA LEU A 113 -29.18 3.29 -24.56
C LEU A 113 -28.43 1.98 -24.27
N GLU A 114 -29.13 0.97 -23.75
CA GLU A 114 -28.59 -0.39 -23.56
C GLU A 114 -28.16 -1.04 -24.87
N THR A 115 -28.93 -0.81 -25.94
CA THR A 115 -28.63 -1.32 -27.28
C THR A 115 -27.40 -0.61 -27.85
N LEU A 116 -27.36 0.72 -27.74
CA LEU A 116 -26.21 1.53 -28.13
C LEU A 116 -24.93 1.09 -27.42
N LEU A 117 -25.00 0.81 -26.11
CA LEU A 117 -23.85 0.35 -25.33
C LEU A 117 -23.16 -0.87 -25.96
N ARG A 118 -23.93 -1.83 -26.49
CA ARG A 118 -23.39 -3.03 -27.17
C ARG A 118 -22.82 -2.74 -28.56
N PHE A 119 -23.24 -1.65 -29.18
CA PHE A 119 -22.76 -1.25 -30.49
C PHE A 119 -21.43 -0.50 -30.42
N LEU A 120 -21.17 0.26 -29.36
CA LEU A 120 -19.98 1.11 -29.23
C LEU A 120 -18.66 0.36 -29.43
N ASN A 121 -18.61 -0.93 -29.13
CA ASN A 121 -17.41 -1.76 -29.21
C ASN A 121 -16.96 -2.08 -30.64
N TRP A 122 -17.83 -1.92 -31.65
CA TRP A 122 -17.55 -2.39 -33.01
C TRP A 122 -17.99 -1.45 -34.13
N ILE A 123 -18.77 -0.41 -33.83
CA ILE A 123 -19.26 0.50 -34.87
C ILE A 123 -18.16 1.40 -35.45
N PRO A 124 -18.31 1.86 -36.71
CA PRO A 124 -17.38 2.82 -37.27
C PRO A 124 -17.30 4.09 -36.44
N LEU A 125 -16.06 4.53 -36.16
CA LEU A 125 -15.79 5.63 -35.23
C LEU A 125 -16.40 6.97 -35.66
N GLY A 126 -16.65 7.18 -36.95
CA GLY A 126 -17.35 8.37 -37.46
C GLY A 126 -18.74 8.55 -36.82
N TYR A 127 -19.48 7.46 -36.57
CA TYR A 127 -20.77 7.54 -35.87
C TYR A 127 -20.63 8.04 -34.42
N ILE A 128 -19.48 7.79 -33.77
CA ILE A 128 -19.22 8.21 -32.40
C ILE A 128 -18.73 9.66 -32.36
N PHE A 129 -17.71 9.98 -33.16
CA PHE A 129 -16.94 11.23 -33.03
C PHE A 129 -17.31 12.32 -34.04
N GLU A 130 -17.96 11.99 -35.16
CA GLU A 130 -18.39 12.95 -36.19
C GLU A 130 -19.90 13.28 -36.08
N THR A 131 -20.58 12.74 -35.07
CA THR A 131 -22.00 13.02 -34.79
C THR A 131 -22.18 13.68 -33.44
N LYS A 132 -23.42 14.07 -33.11
CA LYS A 132 -23.78 14.66 -31.81
C LYS A 132 -23.91 13.63 -30.68
N LEU A 133 -23.52 12.37 -30.89
CA LEU A 133 -23.73 11.27 -29.94
C LEU A 133 -23.19 11.59 -28.54
N ILE A 134 -21.92 11.98 -28.44
CA ILE A 134 -21.26 12.32 -27.16
C ILE A 134 -22.03 13.43 -26.44
N SER A 135 -22.33 14.53 -27.14
CA SER A 135 -23.09 15.64 -26.56
C SER A 135 -24.49 15.23 -26.10
N THR A 136 -25.18 14.38 -26.86
CA THR A 136 -26.52 13.89 -26.50
C THR A 136 -26.47 13.01 -25.25
N LEU A 137 -25.49 12.10 -25.15
CA LEU A 137 -25.29 11.26 -23.96
C LEU A 137 -25.05 12.10 -22.70
N ILE A 138 -24.17 13.10 -22.80
CA ILE A 138 -23.79 13.95 -21.68
C ILE A 138 -24.93 14.88 -21.26
N TYR A 139 -25.46 15.69 -22.18
CA TYR A 139 -26.42 16.73 -21.82
C TYR A 139 -27.84 16.22 -21.58
N LYS A 140 -28.27 15.18 -22.31
CA LYS A 140 -29.66 14.71 -22.25
C LYS A 140 -29.88 13.62 -21.21
N PHE A 141 -28.89 12.77 -20.96
CA PHE A 141 -29.10 11.53 -20.21
C PHE A 141 -28.26 11.39 -18.95
N LEU A 142 -27.04 11.94 -18.90
CA LEU A 142 -26.14 11.77 -17.75
C LEU A 142 -26.74 12.32 -16.44
N ASN A 143 -27.38 13.49 -16.47
CA ASN A 143 -27.98 14.08 -15.27
C ASN A 143 -29.29 13.41 -14.84
N VAL A 144 -29.92 12.64 -15.72
CA VAL A 144 -31.23 12.02 -15.48
C VAL A 144 -31.04 10.69 -14.72
N PRO A 145 -31.49 10.57 -13.45
CA PRO A 145 -31.16 9.41 -12.60
C PRO A 145 -31.42 8.03 -13.23
N MET A 146 -32.53 7.87 -13.94
CA MET A 146 -32.90 6.60 -14.58
C MET A 146 -32.02 6.21 -15.80
N PHE A 147 -31.28 7.15 -16.39
CA PHE A 147 -30.43 6.91 -17.56
C PHE A 147 -28.94 7.11 -17.25
N ARG A 148 -28.62 7.76 -16.14
CA ARG A 148 -27.27 8.11 -15.70
C ARG A 148 -26.27 6.96 -15.80
N ASN A 149 -26.62 5.81 -15.22
CA ASN A 149 -25.72 4.66 -15.16
C ASN A 149 -25.39 4.09 -16.56
N VAL A 150 -26.40 3.84 -17.39
CA VAL A 150 -26.17 3.33 -18.76
C VAL A 150 -25.47 4.36 -19.64
N SER A 151 -25.76 5.65 -19.46
CA SER A 151 -25.09 6.73 -20.19
C SER A 151 -23.62 6.81 -19.84
N LEU A 152 -23.28 6.72 -18.56
CA LEU A 152 -21.89 6.73 -18.11
C LEU A 152 -21.13 5.50 -18.60
N LYS A 153 -21.76 4.32 -18.62
CA LYS A 153 -21.17 3.12 -19.25
C LYS A 153 -20.88 3.35 -20.74
N CYS A 154 -21.80 3.96 -21.49
CA CYS A 154 -21.55 4.32 -22.89
C CYS A 154 -20.34 5.28 -23.02
N LEU A 155 -20.25 6.31 -22.16
CA LEU A 155 -19.12 7.23 -22.15
C LEU A 155 -17.80 6.52 -21.80
N THR A 156 -17.82 5.51 -20.92
CA THR A 156 -16.66 4.67 -20.60
C THR A 156 -16.19 3.85 -21.79
N GLU A 157 -17.10 3.20 -22.52
CA GLU A 157 -16.71 2.45 -23.74
C GLU A 157 -16.10 3.39 -24.79
N ILE A 158 -16.67 4.59 -24.97
CA ILE A 158 -16.11 5.60 -25.86
C ILE A 158 -14.72 6.03 -25.38
N ALA A 159 -14.55 6.25 -24.07
CA ALA A 159 -13.27 6.63 -23.47
C ALA A 159 -12.19 5.54 -23.55
N GLY A 160 -12.55 4.28 -23.83
CA GLY A 160 -11.62 3.17 -24.02
C GLY A 160 -11.06 3.07 -25.44
N VAL A 161 -11.54 3.88 -26.39
CA VAL A 161 -11.12 3.81 -27.78
C VAL A 161 -9.74 4.47 -27.97
N SER A 162 -8.73 3.69 -28.32
CA SER A 162 -7.36 4.18 -28.49
C SER A 162 -7.06 4.57 -29.94
N VAL A 163 -7.35 5.83 -30.32
CA VAL A 163 -7.08 6.39 -31.67
C VAL A 163 -6.63 7.84 -31.62
N SER A 164 -5.68 8.22 -32.47
CA SER A 164 -5.10 9.58 -32.46
C SER A 164 -5.86 10.59 -33.33
N GLN A 165 -6.72 10.15 -34.26
CA GLN A 165 -7.43 11.07 -35.16
C GLN A 165 -8.49 11.93 -34.45
N TYR A 166 -8.92 11.53 -33.24
CA TYR A 166 -10.04 12.14 -32.52
C TYR A 166 -9.64 12.73 -31.15
N GLU A 167 -8.38 13.16 -30.98
CA GLU A 167 -7.87 13.72 -29.71
C GLU A 167 -8.75 14.87 -29.16
N GLU A 168 -9.19 15.80 -30.01
CA GLU A 168 -10.06 16.91 -29.57
C GLU A 168 -11.44 16.44 -29.10
N GLN A 169 -11.97 15.39 -29.70
CA GLN A 169 -13.25 14.80 -29.28
C GLN A 169 -13.11 14.10 -27.94
N PHE A 170 -11.98 13.45 -27.65
CA PHE A 170 -11.70 12.90 -26.31
C PHE A 170 -11.56 14.00 -25.26
N VAL A 171 -10.88 15.10 -25.60
CA VAL A 171 -10.82 16.26 -24.70
C VAL A 171 -12.22 16.83 -24.44
N THR A 172 -13.05 16.93 -25.48
CA THR A 172 -14.44 17.39 -25.36
C THR A 172 -15.27 16.43 -24.50
N LEU A 173 -15.16 15.12 -24.73
CA LEU A 173 -15.79 14.07 -23.94
C LEU A 173 -15.47 14.23 -22.45
N PHE A 174 -14.19 14.35 -22.12
CA PHE A 174 -13.74 14.53 -20.73
C PHE A 174 -14.28 15.82 -20.14
N THR A 175 -14.01 16.96 -20.79
CA THR A 175 -14.39 18.29 -20.30
C THR A 175 -15.88 18.38 -20.02
N LEU A 176 -16.72 17.97 -20.96
CA LEU A 176 -18.17 18.04 -20.82
C LEU A 176 -18.70 17.07 -19.76
N THR A 177 -18.12 15.88 -19.65
CA THR A 177 -18.49 14.90 -18.61
C THR A 177 -18.15 15.46 -17.22
N MET A 178 -16.94 15.99 -17.04
CA MET A 178 -16.53 16.59 -15.75
C MET A 178 -17.40 17.80 -15.39
N MET A 179 -17.78 18.64 -16.35
CA MET A 179 -18.70 19.76 -16.12
C MET A 179 -20.07 19.30 -15.59
N GLN A 180 -20.63 18.22 -16.15
CA GLN A 180 -21.90 17.66 -15.64
C GLN A 180 -21.72 17.03 -14.26
N LEU A 181 -20.60 16.33 -14.04
CA LEU A 181 -20.29 15.73 -12.73
C LEU A 181 -20.20 16.77 -11.62
N LYS A 182 -19.59 17.94 -11.88
CA LYS A 182 -19.54 19.06 -10.92
C LYS A 182 -20.92 19.56 -10.49
N GLN A 183 -21.93 19.47 -11.38
CA GLN A 183 -23.32 19.83 -11.05
C GLN A 183 -24.03 18.73 -10.25
N MET A 184 -23.73 17.46 -10.55
CA MET A 184 -24.36 16.30 -9.91
C MET A 184 -23.76 15.99 -8.54
N LEU A 185 -22.48 16.29 -8.36
CA LEU A 185 -21.67 16.04 -7.18
C LEU A 185 -20.88 17.33 -6.86
N PRO A 186 -21.54 18.41 -6.42
CA PRO A 186 -20.83 19.62 -6.04
C PRO A 186 -19.86 19.31 -4.89
N LEU A 187 -18.73 20.02 -4.84
CA LEU A 187 -17.59 19.73 -3.94
C LEU A 187 -17.97 19.69 -2.44
N ASN A 188 -19.06 20.35 -2.05
CA ASN A 188 -19.61 20.34 -0.69
C ASN A 188 -20.58 19.18 -0.40
N THR A 189 -20.90 18.36 -1.40
CA THR A 189 -21.76 17.18 -1.25
C THR A 189 -21.04 16.19 -0.36
N ASN A 190 -21.65 15.86 0.77
CA ASN A 190 -21.17 14.75 1.58
C ASN A 190 -21.59 13.44 0.90
N ILE A 191 -20.81 13.00 -0.10
CA ILE A 191 -21.10 11.77 -0.86
C ILE A 191 -21.15 10.57 0.07
N ARG A 192 -20.47 10.61 1.21
CA ARG A 192 -20.55 9.61 2.28
C ARG A 192 -21.97 9.48 2.87
N LEU A 193 -22.67 10.58 3.18
CA LEU A 193 -24.08 10.55 3.59
C LEU A 193 -25.01 10.22 2.43
N ALA A 194 -24.75 10.73 1.23
CA ALA A 194 -25.57 10.46 0.04
C ALA A 194 -25.51 8.99 -0.40
N TYR A 195 -24.35 8.35 -0.29
CA TYR A 195 -24.14 6.95 -0.63
C TYR A 195 -24.68 5.98 0.43
N ALA A 196 -24.48 6.28 1.72
CA ALA A 196 -25.00 5.46 2.83
C ALA A 196 -26.53 5.51 2.92
N ASN A 197 -27.13 6.66 2.59
CA ASN A 197 -28.57 6.82 2.45
C ASN A 197 -29.06 6.54 1.02
N GLY A 198 -28.14 6.17 0.13
CA GLY A 198 -28.39 6.06 -1.29
C GLY A 198 -28.89 4.69 -1.70
N LYS A 199 -29.67 4.65 -2.77
CA LYS A 199 -30.19 3.40 -3.34
C LYS A 199 -29.12 2.72 -4.20
N ASP A 200 -29.30 1.43 -4.53
CA ASP A 200 -28.39 0.65 -5.41
C ASP A 200 -27.93 1.42 -6.67
N ASP A 201 -28.82 2.22 -7.27
CA ASP A 201 -28.53 3.03 -8.45
C ASP A 201 -27.47 4.13 -8.22
N GLU A 202 -27.45 4.76 -7.05
CA GLU A 202 -26.44 5.78 -6.71
C GLU A 202 -25.10 5.12 -6.42
N GLN A 203 -25.11 3.91 -5.84
CA GLN A 203 -23.90 3.15 -5.63
C GLN A 203 -23.25 2.70 -6.94
N ASN A 204 -24.07 2.18 -7.85
CA ASN A 204 -23.67 1.84 -9.22
C ASN A 204 -23.11 3.06 -9.96
N PHE A 205 -23.67 4.25 -9.74
CA PHE A 205 -23.18 5.47 -10.38
C PHE A 205 -21.75 5.81 -9.98
N ILE A 206 -21.42 5.74 -8.69
CA ILE A 206 -20.04 6.00 -8.22
C ILE A 206 -19.07 4.95 -8.80
N GLN A 207 -19.48 3.68 -8.85
CA GLN A 207 -18.66 2.64 -9.48
C GLN A 207 -18.41 2.95 -10.97
N ASN A 208 -19.46 3.25 -11.74
CA ASN A 208 -19.34 3.57 -13.16
C ASN A 208 -18.49 4.83 -13.39
N LEU A 209 -18.56 5.82 -12.50
CA LEU A 209 -17.70 7.00 -12.53
C LEU A 209 -16.23 6.66 -12.33
N SER A 210 -15.92 5.78 -11.37
CA SER A 210 -14.54 5.33 -11.17
C SER A 210 -13.99 4.60 -12.39
N LEU A 211 -14.81 3.76 -13.05
CA LEU A 211 -14.44 3.06 -14.27
C LEU A 211 -14.22 4.00 -15.44
N PHE A 212 -15.09 5.01 -15.61
CA PHE A 212 -14.90 6.05 -16.62
C PHE A 212 -13.56 6.77 -16.46
N LEU A 213 -13.28 7.28 -15.25
CA LEU A 213 -12.05 8.01 -14.97
C LEU A 213 -10.81 7.13 -15.15
N CYS A 214 -10.84 5.88 -14.70
CA CYS A 214 -9.73 4.94 -14.90
C CYS A 214 -9.46 4.68 -16.38
N THR A 215 -10.52 4.37 -17.13
CA THR A 215 -10.43 4.04 -18.56
C THR A 215 -9.91 5.25 -19.33
N PHE A 216 -10.50 6.43 -19.09
CA PHE A 216 -10.09 7.64 -19.78
C PHE A 216 -8.65 8.02 -19.46
N LEU A 217 -8.25 8.02 -18.19
CA LEU A 217 -6.88 8.38 -17.82
C LEU A 217 -5.88 7.38 -18.39
N LYS A 218 -6.18 6.07 -18.31
CA LYS A 218 -5.36 5.00 -18.89
C LYS A 218 -5.05 5.25 -20.36
N GLU A 219 -6.06 5.48 -21.18
CA GLU A 219 -5.90 5.59 -22.63
C GLU A 219 -5.50 7.02 -23.08
N HIS A 220 -5.94 8.05 -22.36
CA HIS A 220 -5.87 9.45 -22.81
C HIS A 220 -5.25 10.42 -21.80
N GLY A 221 -4.66 9.94 -20.70
CA GLY A 221 -4.12 10.78 -19.63
C GLY A 221 -3.10 11.82 -20.10
N GLN A 222 -2.28 11.49 -21.11
CA GLN A 222 -1.32 12.44 -21.69
C GLN A 222 -1.98 13.68 -22.32
N LEU A 223 -3.20 13.54 -22.86
CA LEU A 223 -3.94 14.67 -23.44
C LEU A 223 -4.35 15.66 -22.35
N ILE A 224 -4.72 15.15 -21.18
CA ILE A 224 -5.07 15.96 -20.00
C ILE A 224 -3.83 16.58 -19.38
N GLU A 225 -2.74 15.81 -19.26
CA GLU A 225 -1.47 16.33 -18.73
C GLU A 225 -0.95 17.53 -19.54
N LYS A 226 -1.08 17.51 -20.87
CA LYS A 226 -0.62 18.62 -21.73
C LYS A 226 -1.44 19.90 -21.58
N ARG A 227 -2.67 19.86 -21.06
CA ARG A 227 -3.59 21.01 -20.98
C ARG A 227 -3.79 21.46 -19.53
N LEU A 228 -3.20 22.60 -19.17
CA LEU A 228 -3.19 23.15 -17.80
C LEU A 228 -4.58 23.24 -17.14
N ASN A 229 -5.58 23.72 -17.87
CA ASN A 229 -6.96 23.89 -17.39
C ASN A 229 -7.67 22.56 -17.06
N LEU A 230 -7.40 21.50 -17.84
CA LEU A 230 -8.02 20.19 -17.62
C LEU A 230 -7.36 19.42 -16.48
N ARG A 231 -6.05 19.64 -16.31
CA ARG A 231 -5.25 19.11 -15.21
C ARG A 231 -5.74 19.60 -13.84
N GLU A 232 -6.05 20.90 -13.71
CA GLU A 232 -6.64 21.45 -12.47
C GLU A 232 -8.01 20.85 -12.18
N THR A 233 -8.87 20.76 -13.20
CA THR A 233 -10.20 20.14 -13.09
C THR A 233 -10.11 18.67 -12.65
N LEU A 234 -9.20 17.89 -13.27
CA LEU A 234 -8.96 16.50 -12.90
C LEU A 234 -8.49 16.36 -11.45
N MET A 235 -7.61 17.24 -10.96
CA MET A 235 -7.12 17.19 -9.59
C MET A 235 -8.22 17.49 -8.57
N GLU A 236 -9.02 18.54 -8.77
CA GLU A 236 -10.14 18.86 -7.89
C GLU A 236 -11.10 17.68 -7.77
N ASP A 237 -11.45 17.07 -8.90
CA ASP A 237 -12.45 16.00 -8.94
C ASP A 237 -11.90 14.67 -8.40
N LEU A 238 -10.62 14.34 -8.65
CA LEU A 238 -9.96 13.16 -8.04
C LEU A 238 -9.77 13.33 -6.53
N LEU A 239 -9.42 14.53 -6.06
CA LEU A 239 -9.33 14.84 -4.62
C LEU A 239 -10.69 14.72 -3.93
N GLY A 240 -11.76 15.25 -4.55
CA GLY A 240 -13.13 15.08 -4.06
C GLY A 240 -13.55 13.62 -3.93
N LEU A 241 -13.10 12.76 -4.86
CA LEU A 241 -13.33 11.31 -4.80
C LEU A 241 -12.49 10.60 -3.72
N CYS A 242 -11.29 11.11 -3.40
CA CYS A 242 -10.38 10.59 -2.36
C CYS A 242 -10.82 10.95 -0.94
N GLU A 243 -11.28 12.18 -0.71
CA GLU A 243 -11.64 12.69 0.62
C GLU A 243 -12.95 12.08 1.18
N GLN A 244 -13.73 11.38 0.35
CA GLN A 244 -15.11 11.01 0.70
C GLN A 244 -15.40 9.50 0.51
N LYS A 245 -15.17 8.65 1.55
CA LYS A 245 -15.49 7.20 1.53
C LYS A 245 -15.95 6.59 2.87
N ARG A 246 -17.08 5.83 2.88
CA ARG A 246 -17.35 4.65 3.75
C ARG A 246 -18.32 3.63 3.05
N GLY A 247 -18.03 2.32 3.19
CA GLY A 247 -18.82 1.14 2.74
C GLY A 247 -17.90 -0.04 2.30
N LYS A 248 -18.00 -1.24 2.90
CA LYS A 248 -16.95 -2.30 2.80
C LYS A 248 -16.60 -2.75 1.37
N ASP A 249 -17.56 -3.14 0.54
CA ASP A 249 -17.26 -3.76 -0.76
C ASP A 249 -16.89 -2.72 -1.85
N ASN A 250 -17.43 -1.50 -1.73
CA ASN A 250 -17.20 -0.41 -2.69
C ASN A 250 -16.00 0.49 -2.32
N LYS A 251 -15.49 0.39 -1.08
CA LYS A 251 -14.19 0.95 -0.69
C LYS A 251 -13.07 0.31 -1.49
N ALA A 252 -13.05 -1.02 -1.60
CA ALA A 252 -11.99 -1.76 -2.27
C ALA A 252 -11.88 -1.39 -3.76
N ILE A 253 -13.00 -1.30 -4.48
CA ILE A 253 -13.02 -1.00 -5.92
C ILE A 253 -12.57 0.42 -6.23
N ILE A 254 -12.98 1.41 -5.42
CA ILE A 254 -12.65 2.80 -5.73
C ILE A 254 -11.28 3.18 -5.17
N ALA A 255 -10.90 2.62 -4.03
CA ALA A 255 -9.52 2.67 -3.57
C ALA A 255 -8.61 2.00 -4.61
N SER A 256 -8.92 0.80 -5.11
CA SER A 256 -8.09 0.12 -6.12
C SER A 256 -7.99 0.89 -7.43
N ASN A 257 -9.08 1.50 -7.89
CA ASN A 257 -9.11 2.33 -9.09
C ASN A 257 -8.28 3.61 -8.93
N ILE A 258 -8.41 4.31 -7.80
CA ILE A 258 -7.59 5.50 -7.49
C ILE A 258 -6.12 5.11 -7.29
N MET A 259 -5.85 4.02 -6.58
CA MET A 259 -4.51 3.47 -6.35
C MET A 259 -3.84 3.04 -7.66
N TYR A 260 -4.60 2.43 -8.57
CA TYR A 260 -4.14 2.09 -9.92
C TYR A 260 -3.82 3.35 -10.72
N ILE A 261 -4.72 4.34 -10.79
CA ILE A 261 -4.45 5.62 -11.47
C ILE A 261 -3.17 6.23 -10.90
N VAL A 262 -3.08 6.41 -9.58
CA VAL A 262 -1.96 7.10 -8.96
C VAL A 262 -0.64 6.35 -9.19
N GLY A 263 -0.62 5.03 -9.06
CA GLY A 263 0.58 4.22 -9.32
C GLY A 263 1.08 4.26 -10.77
N GLN A 264 0.19 4.53 -11.75
CA GLN A 264 0.53 4.55 -13.18
C GLN A 264 1.02 5.93 -13.68
N TYR A 265 0.75 7.03 -12.96
CA TYR A 265 1.10 8.40 -13.40
C TYR A 265 2.14 9.10 -12.50
N PRO A 266 3.36 8.57 -12.33
CA PRO A 266 4.38 9.20 -11.49
C PRO A 266 4.90 10.54 -12.03
N ARG A 267 4.71 10.86 -13.31
CA ARG A 267 5.02 12.21 -13.84
C ARG A 267 4.05 13.26 -13.29
N PHE A 268 2.76 12.94 -13.30
CA PHE A 268 1.71 13.78 -12.75
C PHE A 268 1.92 14.02 -11.24
N LEU A 269 2.17 12.96 -10.46
CA LEU A 269 2.40 13.11 -9.02
C LEU A 269 3.57 14.02 -8.67
N ARG A 270 4.67 13.91 -9.41
CA ARG A 270 5.84 14.77 -9.22
C ARG A 270 5.56 16.25 -9.54
N ALA A 271 4.62 16.54 -10.44
CA ALA A 271 4.23 17.90 -10.76
C ALA A 271 3.26 18.52 -9.73
N HIS A 272 2.67 17.71 -8.83
CA HIS A 272 1.55 18.11 -7.99
C HIS A 272 1.70 17.61 -6.54
N TRP A 273 2.55 18.30 -5.77
CA TRP A 273 2.88 17.92 -4.40
C TRP A 273 1.65 17.71 -3.49
N LYS A 274 0.74 18.70 -3.42
CA LYS A 274 -0.44 18.63 -2.56
C LYS A 274 -1.26 17.36 -2.84
N PHE A 275 -1.41 17.01 -4.11
CA PHE A 275 -2.10 15.80 -4.53
C PHE A 275 -1.34 14.54 -4.11
N LEU A 276 -0.02 14.48 -4.35
CA LEU A 276 0.83 13.38 -3.92
C LEU A 276 0.73 13.14 -2.40
N LYS A 277 0.85 14.20 -1.59
CA LYS A 277 0.73 14.12 -0.12
C LYS A 277 -0.66 13.60 0.30
N THR A 278 -1.74 14.10 -0.31
CA THR A 278 -3.10 13.62 -0.04
C THR A 278 -3.26 12.13 -0.39
N VAL A 279 -2.73 11.68 -1.54
CA VAL A 279 -2.84 10.26 -1.89
C VAL A 279 -2.07 9.39 -0.91
N VAL A 280 -0.85 9.76 -0.53
CA VAL A 280 -0.04 8.98 0.42
C VAL A 280 -0.73 8.89 1.78
N ASN A 281 -1.28 9.99 2.30
CA ASN A 281 -2.07 9.96 3.53
C ASN A 281 -3.29 9.05 3.41
N LYS A 282 -3.94 9.01 2.23
CA LYS A 282 -5.04 8.10 1.98
C LYS A 282 -4.61 6.63 1.92
N LEU A 283 -3.41 6.34 1.40
CA LEU A 283 -2.85 5.00 1.45
C LEU A 283 -2.61 4.56 2.90
N PHE A 284 -2.14 5.46 3.76
CA PHE A 284 -2.02 5.16 5.20
C PHE A 284 -3.38 4.87 5.83
N GLU A 285 -4.43 5.64 5.51
CA GLU A 285 -5.79 5.28 5.94
C GLU A 285 -6.24 3.89 5.45
N PHE A 286 -5.88 3.50 4.23
CA PHE A 286 -6.22 2.18 3.68
C PHE A 286 -5.42 1.03 4.30
N MET A 287 -4.24 1.31 4.89
CA MET A 287 -3.48 0.34 5.67
C MET A 287 -4.22 -0.08 6.95
N HIS A 288 -5.25 0.67 7.38
CA HIS A 288 -6.13 0.32 8.50
C HIS A 288 -7.46 -0.34 8.07
N GLU A 289 -7.65 -0.64 6.77
CA GLU A 289 -8.92 -1.20 6.30
C GLU A 289 -8.98 -2.72 6.49
N THR A 290 -10.10 -3.22 7.02
CA THR A 290 -10.32 -4.64 7.33
C THR A 290 -10.82 -5.48 6.14
N HIS A 291 -10.96 -4.89 4.95
CA HIS A 291 -11.44 -5.61 3.78
C HIS A 291 -10.28 -6.33 3.09
N ASP A 292 -10.47 -7.62 2.79
CA ASP A 292 -9.48 -8.47 2.13
C ASP A 292 -8.87 -7.79 0.89
N GLY A 293 -7.53 -7.82 0.81
CA GLY A 293 -6.74 -7.28 -0.30
C GLY A 293 -6.58 -5.76 -0.34
N VAL A 294 -7.28 -4.97 0.49
CA VAL A 294 -7.14 -3.50 0.46
C VAL A 294 -5.80 -3.05 1.04
N GLN A 295 -5.37 -3.64 2.16
CA GLN A 295 -4.06 -3.35 2.77
C GLN A 295 -2.91 -3.71 1.82
N ASP A 296 -2.99 -4.86 1.14
CA ASP A 296 -2.00 -5.30 0.14
C ASP A 296 -1.90 -4.29 -1.00
N MET A 297 -3.04 -3.90 -1.57
CA MET A 297 -3.08 -2.89 -2.64
C MET A 297 -2.54 -1.54 -2.18
N ALA A 298 -2.78 -1.14 -0.92
CA ALA A 298 -2.26 0.09 -0.35
C ALA A 298 -0.73 0.06 -0.25
N CYS A 299 -0.17 -1.03 0.29
CA CYS A 299 1.28 -1.22 0.40
C CYS A 299 1.95 -1.29 -0.98
N ASP A 300 1.40 -2.07 -1.91
CA ASP A 300 1.88 -2.20 -3.29
C ASP A 300 1.86 -0.87 -4.06
N THR A 301 0.86 -0.04 -3.78
CA THR A 301 0.77 1.29 -4.40
C THR A 301 1.74 2.25 -3.75
N PHE A 302 1.87 2.21 -2.43
CA PHE A 302 2.81 3.04 -1.68
C PHE A 302 4.25 2.82 -2.13
N ILE A 303 4.69 1.56 -2.26
CA ILE A 303 6.04 1.23 -2.74
C ILE A 303 6.28 1.71 -4.19
N LYS A 304 5.29 1.56 -5.09
CA LYS A 304 5.39 2.08 -6.47
C LYS A 304 5.54 3.59 -6.50
N ILE A 305 4.77 4.31 -5.68
CA ILE A 305 4.89 5.78 -5.54
C ILE A 305 6.27 6.13 -4.99
N ALA A 306 6.71 5.47 -3.91
CA ALA A 306 8.00 5.71 -3.29
C ALA A 306 9.15 5.53 -4.30
N GLN A 307 9.18 4.42 -5.04
CA GLN A 307 10.20 4.17 -6.06
C GLN A 307 10.26 5.27 -7.14
N LYS A 308 9.10 5.75 -7.60
CA LYS A 308 9.03 6.72 -8.72
C LYS A 308 9.11 8.19 -8.28
N CYS A 309 8.76 8.50 -7.03
CA CYS A 309 8.64 9.85 -6.50
C CYS A 309 9.59 10.14 -5.33
N ARG A 310 10.45 9.19 -4.90
CA ARG A 310 11.36 9.24 -3.73
C ARG A 310 11.96 10.60 -3.37
N ARG A 311 12.47 11.36 -4.36
CA ARG A 311 13.08 12.69 -4.12
C ARG A 311 12.12 13.71 -3.52
N HIS A 312 10.82 13.62 -3.79
CA HIS A 312 9.83 14.57 -3.27
C HIS A 312 9.57 14.38 -1.77
N PHE A 313 9.88 13.20 -1.21
CA PHE A 313 9.69 12.90 0.20
C PHE A 313 10.82 13.45 1.08
N VAL A 314 12.05 13.54 0.54
CA VAL A 314 13.24 14.02 1.27
C VAL A 314 13.53 15.52 1.06
N GLN A 315 12.87 16.15 0.09
CA GLN A 315 12.97 17.58 -0.15
C GLN A 315 11.80 18.32 0.50
N VAL A 316 12.06 19.49 1.08
CA VAL A 316 11.00 20.39 1.54
C VAL A 316 10.22 20.89 0.34
N GLN A 317 8.91 20.69 0.36
CA GLN A 317 8.01 21.04 -0.74
C GLN A 317 7.38 22.40 -0.52
N VAL A 318 6.87 23.02 -1.59
CA VAL A 318 6.26 24.36 -1.52
C VAL A 318 5.05 24.32 -0.58
N GLY A 319 5.09 25.16 0.46
CA GLY A 319 4.03 25.24 1.48
C GLY A 319 4.20 24.30 2.67
N GLU A 320 5.26 23.48 2.70
CA GLU A 320 5.62 22.62 3.82
C GLU A 320 6.79 23.20 4.60
N VAL A 321 6.87 22.89 5.90
CA VAL A 321 7.96 23.35 6.79
C VAL A 321 9.08 22.33 6.95
N MET A 322 8.83 21.07 6.62
CA MET A 322 9.80 19.97 6.73
C MET A 322 9.60 18.93 5.63
N PRO A 323 10.61 18.09 5.35
CA PRO A 323 10.46 16.95 4.46
C PRO A 323 9.37 15.99 4.96
N PHE A 324 8.57 15.46 4.03
CA PHE A 324 7.47 14.56 4.40
C PHE A 324 7.95 13.21 4.97
N ILE A 325 9.19 12.80 4.64
CA ILE A 325 9.81 11.62 5.26
C ILE A 325 9.85 11.73 6.79
N ASP A 326 10.06 12.93 7.33
CA ASP A 326 10.10 13.13 8.79
C ASP A 326 8.73 12.92 9.43
N GLU A 327 7.64 13.34 8.75
CA GLU A 327 6.27 13.07 9.19
C GLU A 327 5.99 11.56 9.19
N ILE A 328 6.45 10.83 8.17
CA ILE A 328 6.27 9.39 8.05
C ILE A 328 7.01 8.66 9.17
N LEU A 329 8.30 8.98 9.39
CA LEU A 329 9.12 8.32 10.42
C LEU A 329 8.61 8.58 11.83
N ASN A 330 8.09 9.79 12.11
CA ASN A 330 7.48 10.12 13.41
C ASN A 330 6.20 9.32 13.70
N ASN A 331 5.48 8.89 12.65
CA ASN A 331 4.18 8.23 12.78
C ASN A 331 4.24 6.75 12.36
N ILE A 332 5.43 6.18 12.19
CA ILE A 332 5.58 4.83 11.62
C ILE A 332 4.78 3.79 12.40
N ASN A 333 4.84 3.82 13.74
CA ASN A 333 4.11 2.91 14.61
C ASN A 333 2.59 3.01 14.42
N THR A 334 2.07 4.24 14.28
CA THR A 334 0.63 4.45 14.04
C THR A 334 0.19 4.03 12.66
N ILE A 335 1.06 4.10 11.64
CA ILE A 335 0.71 3.74 10.26
C ILE A 335 0.67 2.22 10.08
N ILE A 336 1.62 1.50 10.71
CA ILE A 336 1.80 0.06 10.46
C ILE A 336 1.08 -0.85 11.47
N CYS A 337 0.40 -0.32 12.49
CA CYS A 337 -0.10 -1.10 13.63
C CYS A 337 -1.10 -2.22 13.26
N ASP A 338 -1.83 -2.06 12.14
CA ASP A 338 -2.82 -3.02 11.67
C ASP A 338 -2.31 -3.90 10.52
N LEU A 339 -1.03 -3.76 10.14
CA LEU A 339 -0.43 -4.47 9.01
C LEU A 339 0.13 -5.83 9.41
N GLN A 340 0.04 -6.78 8.48
CA GLN A 340 0.69 -8.09 8.59
C GLN A 340 2.21 -7.98 8.35
N PRO A 341 3.04 -8.92 8.83
CA PRO A 341 4.49 -8.83 8.70
C PRO A 341 5.01 -8.59 7.27
N GLN A 342 4.42 -9.26 6.28
CA GLN A 342 4.79 -9.07 4.87
C GLN A 342 4.49 -7.66 4.36
N GLN A 343 3.38 -7.07 4.81
CA GLN A 343 2.99 -5.70 4.48
C GLN A 343 3.90 -4.69 5.19
N VAL A 344 4.27 -4.94 6.45
CA VAL A 344 5.26 -4.15 7.19
C VAL A 344 6.60 -4.16 6.45
N HIS A 345 7.09 -5.31 5.99
CA HIS A 345 8.33 -5.37 5.21
C HIS A 345 8.24 -4.54 3.92
N THR A 346 7.12 -4.62 3.20
CA THR A 346 6.87 -3.82 1.99
C THR A 346 6.85 -2.31 2.28
N PHE A 347 6.26 -1.92 3.42
CA PHE A 347 6.28 -0.54 3.89
C PHE A 347 7.70 -0.06 4.19
N TYR A 348 8.49 -0.83 4.93
CA TYR A 348 9.89 -0.52 5.24
C TYR A 348 10.73 -0.39 3.96
N GLU A 349 10.56 -1.29 2.98
CA GLU A 349 11.22 -1.19 1.68
C GLU A 349 10.86 0.12 0.96
N ALA A 350 9.58 0.52 0.96
CA ALA A 350 9.12 1.77 0.37
C ALA A 350 9.82 3.00 0.99
N VAL A 351 9.89 3.06 2.33
CA VAL A 351 10.58 4.12 3.06
C VAL A 351 12.09 4.10 2.76
N GLY A 352 12.69 2.91 2.62
CA GLY A 352 14.08 2.74 2.21
C GLY A 352 14.40 3.38 0.85
N TYR A 353 13.50 3.30 -0.14
CA TYR A 353 13.69 4.02 -1.42
C TYR A 353 13.72 5.55 -1.26
N MET A 354 12.97 6.09 -0.29
CA MET A 354 12.94 7.52 0.01
C MET A 354 14.25 7.95 0.66
N ILE A 355 14.69 7.25 1.71
CA ILE A 355 15.96 7.50 2.42
C ILE A 355 17.15 7.36 1.46
N GLY A 356 17.15 6.35 0.58
CA GLY A 356 18.15 6.18 -0.47
C GLY A 356 18.17 7.28 -1.54
N ALA A 357 17.21 8.22 -1.52
CA ALA A 357 17.21 9.41 -2.37
C ALA A 357 17.79 10.66 -1.66
N GLN A 358 18.04 10.60 -0.35
CA GLN A 358 18.79 11.63 0.36
C GLN A 358 20.26 11.55 -0.07
N THR A 359 20.81 12.67 -0.51
CA THR A 359 22.20 12.76 -0.98
C THR A 359 23.15 13.33 0.07
N ASP A 360 22.61 14.01 1.08
CA ASP A 360 23.36 14.49 2.23
C ASP A 360 23.58 13.33 3.22
N GLN A 361 24.81 12.88 3.35
CA GLN A 361 25.17 11.67 4.11
C GLN A 361 24.84 11.81 5.61
N PRO A 362 25.26 12.88 6.33
CA PRO A 362 24.84 13.10 7.71
C PRO A 362 23.32 13.06 7.92
N VAL A 363 22.56 13.65 7.00
CA VAL A 363 21.08 13.64 7.09
C VAL A 363 20.53 12.24 6.81
N GLN A 364 21.12 11.52 5.84
CA GLN A 364 20.73 10.16 5.52
C GLN A 364 20.97 9.20 6.70
N GLU A 365 22.12 9.29 7.36
CA GLU A 365 22.46 8.50 8.55
C GLU A 365 21.44 8.72 9.66
N HIS A 366 21.12 9.98 9.97
CA HIS A 366 20.09 10.31 10.96
C HIS A 366 18.69 9.76 10.59
N LEU A 367 18.32 9.78 9.31
CA LEU A 367 17.08 9.18 8.84
C LEU A 367 17.08 7.66 8.98
N ILE A 368 18.22 7.00 8.74
CA ILE A 368 18.39 5.54 8.90
C ILE A 368 18.24 5.14 10.38
N GLU A 369 18.87 5.88 11.30
CA GLU A 369 18.74 5.64 12.74
C GLU A 369 17.26 5.66 13.17
N LYS A 370 16.54 6.72 12.78
CA LYS A 370 15.13 6.88 13.10
C LYS A 370 14.23 5.84 12.43
N TYR A 371 14.57 5.45 11.20
CA TYR A 371 13.88 4.41 10.43
C TYR A 371 14.00 3.03 11.07
N MET A 372 15.18 2.66 11.58
CA MET A 372 15.43 1.37 12.22
C MET A 372 15.18 1.34 13.73
N LEU A 373 14.75 2.47 14.32
CA LEU A 373 14.56 2.59 15.77
C LEU A 373 13.67 1.48 16.36
N LEU A 374 12.49 1.24 15.78
CA LEU A 374 11.55 0.25 16.32
C LEU A 374 12.07 -1.21 16.19
N PRO A 375 12.55 -1.67 15.01
CA PRO A 375 13.20 -2.97 14.90
C PRO A 375 14.39 -3.15 15.84
N ASN A 376 15.23 -2.13 15.99
CA ASN A 376 16.39 -2.17 16.88
C ASN A 376 15.97 -2.29 18.34
N GLN A 377 14.96 -1.55 18.79
CA GLN A 377 14.42 -1.68 20.16
C GLN A 377 13.91 -3.10 20.46
N VAL A 378 13.20 -3.72 19.50
CA VAL A 378 12.73 -5.10 19.65
C VAL A 378 13.91 -6.07 19.72
N TRP A 379 14.91 -5.89 18.85
CA TRP A 379 16.14 -6.67 18.85
C TRP A 379 16.87 -6.57 20.18
N ASP A 380 17.07 -5.36 20.70
CA ASP A 380 17.75 -5.11 21.96
C ASP A 380 17.03 -5.80 23.13
N SER A 381 15.68 -5.74 23.17
CA SER A 381 14.89 -6.45 24.18
C SER A 381 15.08 -7.97 24.10
N ILE A 382 15.20 -8.54 22.91
CA ILE A 382 15.43 -9.98 22.72
C ILE A 382 16.83 -10.36 23.23
N ILE A 383 17.85 -9.57 22.90
CA ILE A 383 19.24 -9.78 23.35
C ILE A 383 19.34 -9.66 24.87
N GLN A 384 18.70 -8.66 25.48
CA GLN A 384 18.64 -8.51 26.95
C GLN A 384 17.95 -9.70 27.62
N GLN A 385 16.86 -10.21 27.04
CA GLN A 385 16.18 -11.38 27.57
C GLN A 385 17.05 -12.64 27.46
N ALA A 386 17.72 -12.85 26.33
CA ALA A 386 18.60 -13.99 26.10
C ALA A 386 19.79 -14.00 27.08
N THR A 387 20.46 -12.86 27.25
CA THR A 387 21.59 -12.71 28.19
C THR A 387 21.14 -12.91 29.65
N LYS A 388 19.96 -12.41 30.03
CA LYS A 388 19.39 -12.66 31.36
C LYS A 388 19.11 -14.14 31.61
N ILE A 389 18.56 -14.85 30.63
CA ILE A 389 18.34 -16.31 30.73
C ILE A 389 19.66 -17.04 30.94
N LEU A 390 20.71 -16.68 30.19
CA LEU A 390 22.04 -17.27 30.34
C LEU A 390 22.62 -17.02 31.74
N TYR A 391 22.53 -15.79 32.25
CA TYR A 391 22.99 -15.47 33.59
C TYR A 391 22.28 -16.28 34.67
N THR A 392 20.95 -16.37 34.60
CA THR A 392 20.15 -17.18 35.52
C THR A 392 20.47 -18.67 35.41
N LEU A 393 20.70 -19.20 34.20
CA LEU A 393 21.14 -20.58 34.00
C LEU A 393 22.45 -20.84 34.75
N LEU A 394 23.46 -19.99 34.57
CA LEU A 394 24.76 -20.14 35.22
C LEU A 394 24.65 -20.11 36.75
N GLN A 395 23.82 -19.20 37.29
CA GLN A 395 23.54 -19.14 38.73
C GLN A 395 22.86 -20.42 39.25
N ASN A 396 21.87 -20.94 38.53
CA ASN A 396 21.17 -22.18 38.90
C ASN A 396 22.09 -23.40 38.84
N VAL A 397 22.93 -23.50 37.80
CA VAL A 397 23.92 -24.57 37.68
C VAL A 397 24.89 -24.54 38.87
N ALA A 398 25.32 -23.36 39.30
CA ALA A 398 26.22 -23.22 40.45
C ALA A 398 25.62 -23.66 41.79
N GLN A 399 24.28 -23.68 41.93
CA GLN A 399 23.62 -24.20 43.13
C GLN A 399 23.58 -25.75 43.17
N GLU A 400 23.74 -26.40 42.03
CA GLU A 400 23.66 -27.87 41.90
C GLU A 400 25.06 -28.49 41.76
N GLU A 401 25.80 -28.59 42.88
CA GLU A 401 27.22 -28.98 42.90
C GLU A 401 27.54 -30.27 42.12
N ALA A 402 26.64 -31.26 42.14
CA ALA A 402 26.83 -32.54 41.47
C ALA A 402 26.80 -32.44 39.93
N ALA A 403 25.99 -31.52 39.39
CA ALA A 403 25.86 -31.30 37.95
C ALA A 403 26.73 -30.14 37.45
N ALA A 404 27.08 -29.20 38.34
CA ALA A 404 27.87 -28.02 38.00
C ALA A 404 29.22 -28.37 37.37
N GLN A 405 29.93 -29.34 37.95
CA GLN A 405 31.27 -29.70 37.49
C GLN A 405 31.26 -30.31 36.09
N SER A 406 30.33 -31.22 35.78
CA SER A 406 30.21 -31.79 34.43
C SER A 406 29.80 -30.73 33.40
N PHE A 407 28.94 -29.79 33.80
CA PHE A 407 28.61 -28.63 32.97
C PHE A 407 29.84 -27.76 32.69
N TYR A 408 30.63 -27.41 33.72
CA TYR A 408 31.82 -26.56 33.54
C TYR A 408 32.85 -27.23 32.63
N GLN A 409 33.12 -28.52 32.82
CA GLN A 409 34.06 -29.26 31.97
C GLN A 409 33.63 -29.29 30.50
N THR A 410 32.33 -29.37 30.24
CA THR A 410 31.81 -29.52 28.88
C THR A 410 31.60 -28.18 28.18
N TYR A 411 31.05 -27.18 28.87
CA TYR A 411 30.49 -25.98 28.24
C TYR A 411 31.15 -24.66 28.67
N PHE A 412 32.00 -24.63 29.70
CA PHE A 412 32.51 -23.35 30.21
C PHE A 412 33.28 -22.54 29.16
N CYS A 413 34.21 -23.19 28.46
CA CYS A 413 35.01 -22.54 27.41
C CYS A 413 34.15 -22.12 26.21
N ASP A 414 33.17 -22.96 25.82
CA ASP A 414 32.25 -22.66 24.72
C ASP A 414 31.38 -21.44 25.03
N VAL A 415 30.81 -21.38 26.24
CA VAL A 415 30.02 -20.22 26.69
C VAL A 415 30.89 -18.97 26.73
N LEU A 416 32.12 -19.07 27.24
CA LEU A 416 33.06 -17.96 27.31
C LEU A 416 33.39 -17.43 25.91
N GLN A 417 33.70 -18.33 24.97
CA GLN A 417 33.98 -18.00 23.58
C GLN A 417 32.79 -17.31 22.90
N HIS A 418 31.58 -17.85 23.07
CA HIS A 418 30.37 -17.26 22.49
C HIS A 418 30.07 -15.86 23.07
N ILE A 419 30.26 -15.65 24.37
CA ILE A 419 30.07 -14.32 24.96
C ILE A 419 31.11 -13.34 24.41
N PHE A 420 32.39 -13.73 24.32
CA PHE A 420 33.40 -12.87 23.71
C PHE A 420 33.07 -12.53 22.25
N SER A 421 32.61 -13.51 21.47
CA SER A 421 32.19 -13.28 20.09
C SER A 421 31.06 -12.25 19.96
N VAL A 422 30.11 -12.23 20.90
CA VAL A 422 29.01 -11.26 20.91
C VAL A 422 29.48 -9.89 21.42
N VAL A 423 30.28 -9.87 22.49
CA VAL A 423 30.83 -8.63 23.07
C VAL A 423 31.70 -7.88 22.08
N THR A 424 32.49 -8.60 21.28
CA THR A 424 33.38 -7.98 20.28
C THR A 424 32.71 -7.71 18.94
N ASP A 425 31.41 -8.02 18.78
CA ASP A 425 30.63 -7.64 17.61
C ASP A 425 30.13 -6.20 17.74
N THR A 426 30.30 -5.41 16.69
CA THR A 426 29.86 -4.01 16.61
C THR A 426 28.37 -3.82 16.79
N SER A 427 27.58 -4.85 16.52
CA SER A 427 26.11 -4.79 16.42
C SER A 427 25.40 -5.02 17.77
N HIS A 428 26.15 -5.23 18.87
CA HIS A 428 25.60 -5.70 20.15
C HIS A 428 26.00 -4.85 21.37
N THR A 429 26.24 -3.55 21.17
CA THR A 429 26.65 -2.63 22.25
C THR A 429 25.57 -2.41 23.32
N ALA A 430 24.28 -2.53 22.98
CA ALA A 430 23.13 -2.34 23.89
C ALA A 430 23.01 -3.41 25.01
N GLY A 431 23.87 -4.43 25.00
CA GLY A 431 23.93 -5.51 26.01
C GLY A 431 25.14 -5.47 26.94
N LEU A 432 26.03 -4.47 26.83
CA LEU A 432 27.37 -4.53 27.45
C LEU A 432 27.32 -4.76 28.97
N THR A 433 26.37 -4.16 29.70
CA THR A 433 26.21 -4.36 31.14
C THR A 433 25.89 -5.82 31.51
N MET A 434 25.03 -6.50 30.74
CA MET A 434 24.72 -7.91 30.97
C MET A 434 25.90 -8.80 30.60
N HIS A 435 26.61 -8.49 29.51
CA HIS A 435 27.82 -9.22 29.15
C HIS A 435 28.92 -9.08 30.21
N ALA A 436 29.14 -7.87 30.72
CA ALA A 436 30.06 -7.61 31.83
C ALA A 436 29.68 -8.44 33.06
N SER A 437 28.39 -8.47 33.41
CA SER A 437 27.88 -9.24 34.55
C SER A 437 28.12 -10.75 34.40
N ILE A 438 27.87 -11.31 33.21
CA ILE A 438 28.09 -12.74 32.95
C ILE A 438 29.59 -13.07 32.97
N LEU A 439 30.42 -12.28 32.29
CA LEU A 439 31.87 -12.51 32.26
C LEU A 439 32.46 -12.38 33.66
N ALA A 440 32.15 -11.32 34.40
CA ALA A 440 32.58 -11.12 35.78
C ALA A 440 32.22 -12.32 36.67
N TYR A 441 30.98 -12.81 36.57
CA TYR A 441 30.55 -14.01 37.27
C TYR A 441 31.35 -15.27 36.89
N MET A 442 31.58 -15.50 35.59
CA MET A 442 32.37 -16.64 35.12
C MET A 442 33.84 -16.57 35.58
N PHE A 443 34.47 -15.40 35.55
CA PHE A 443 35.84 -15.22 36.05
C PHE A 443 35.94 -15.36 37.57
N ASN A 444 34.95 -14.88 38.31
CA ASN A 444 34.88 -15.04 39.76
C ASN A 444 34.72 -16.52 40.16
N LEU A 445 33.92 -17.31 39.43
CA LEU A 445 33.82 -18.77 39.66
C LEU A 445 35.17 -19.49 39.57
N VAL A 446 36.02 -19.06 38.63
CA VAL A 446 37.37 -19.62 38.44
C VAL A 446 38.29 -19.20 39.59
N GLU A 447 38.27 -17.92 39.97
CA GLU A 447 39.13 -17.36 41.01
C GLU A 447 38.80 -17.89 42.42
N GLU A 448 37.52 -18.03 42.75
CA GLU A 448 37.08 -18.59 44.03
C GLU A 448 37.26 -20.11 44.13
N GLY A 449 37.73 -20.76 43.06
CA GLY A 449 37.94 -22.20 43.02
C GLY A 449 36.65 -23.03 43.03
N LYS A 450 35.53 -22.45 42.58
CA LYS A 450 34.23 -23.15 42.47
C LYS A 450 34.24 -24.22 41.38
N ILE A 451 35.13 -24.08 40.40
CA ILE A 451 35.38 -25.08 39.36
C ILE A 451 36.52 -25.99 39.83
N SER A 452 36.18 -27.16 40.37
CA SER A 452 37.13 -28.11 40.93
C SER A 452 37.62 -29.13 39.90
N VAL A 453 36.84 -29.38 38.85
CA VAL A 453 37.29 -30.24 37.73
C VAL A 453 38.28 -29.50 36.83
N PRO A 454 39.28 -30.21 36.26
CA PRO A 454 40.21 -29.60 35.33
C PRO A 454 39.50 -29.24 34.03
N LEU A 455 39.54 -27.95 33.66
CA LEU A 455 39.03 -27.46 32.37
C LEU A 455 39.97 -27.84 31.21
N ASN A 456 41.23 -28.16 31.51
CA ASN A 456 42.20 -28.70 30.57
C ASN A 456 42.62 -30.12 30.98
N PRO A 457 42.38 -31.16 30.16
CA PRO A 457 42.82 -32.53 30.47
C PRO A 457 44.34 -32.74 30.47
N ALA A 458 45.13 -31.81 29.90
CA ALA A 458 46.53 -32.05 29.53
C ALA A 458 47.61 -31.45 30.46
N VAL A 459 47.29 -30.52 31.37
CA VAL A 459 48.26 -29.72 32.14
C VAL A 459 47.80 -29.56 33.61
N PRO A 460 48.70 -29.47 34.62
CA PRO A 460 48.36 -29.31 36.04
C PRO A 460 47.28 -28.25 36.36
N PRO A 461 46.57 -28.39 37.51
CA PRO A 461 45.14 -28.11 37.65
C PRO A 461 44.79 -26.64 37.95
N ASN A 462 45.64 -25.68 37.56
CA ASN A 462 45.30 -24.28 37.79
C ASN A 462 44.38 -23.77 36.68
N ASN A 463 43.07 -23.91 36.91
CA ASN A 463 42.02 -23.42 36.02
C ASN A 463 42.16 -21.91 35.73
N GLN A 464 42.68 -21.12 36.67
CA GLN A 464 42.91 -19.68 36.46
C GLN A 464 43.96 -19.43 35.37
N ILE A 465 45.12 -20.09 35.44
CA ILE A 465 46.19 -19.96 34.44
C ILE A 465 45.69 -20.44 33.08
N PHE A 466 45.00 -21.59 33.05
CA PHE A 466 44.44 -22.11 31.81
C PHE A 466 43.46 -21.13 31.15
N ILE A 467 42.52 -20.56 31.90
CA ILE A 467 41.55 -19.60 31.35
C ILE A 467 42.24 -18.32 30.89
N GLN A 468 43.27 -17.83 31.60
CA GLN A 468 44.07 -16.69 31.13
C GLN A 468 44.71 -16.97 29.77
N ASP A 469 45.36 -18.14 29.61
CA ASP A 469 46.00 -18.52 28.34
C ASP A 469 44.97 -18.77 27.23
N TYR A 470 43.83 -19.40 27.56
CA TYR A 470 42.75 -19.67 26.62
C TYR A 470 42.16 -18.37 26.06
N VAL A 471 41.79 -17.42 26.92
CA VAL A 471 41.23 -16.12 26.49
C VAL A 471 42.27 -15.30 25.74
N ALA A 472 43.54 -15.28 26.18
CA ALA A 472 44.59 -14.59 25.47
C ALA A 472 44.78 -15.13 24.04
N ASN A 473 44.78 -16.46 23.87
CA ASN A 473 44.87 -17.10 22.56
C ASN A 473 43.62 -16.83 21.70
N LEU A 474 42.43 -16.85 22.29
CA LEU A 474 41.18 -16.54 21.60
C LEU A 474 41.22 -15.12 21.03
N LEU A 475 41.57 -14.13 21.85
CA LEU A 475 41.67 -12.73 21.45
C LEU A 475 42.78 -12.50 20.44
N LYS A 476 43.94 -13.17 20.59
CA LYS A 476 45.06 -13.03 19.65
C LYS A 476 44.72 -13.62 18.27
N SER A 477 43.97 -14.71 18.23
CA SER A 477 43.47 -15.31 17.01
C SER A 477 42.43 -14.42 16.31
N ALA A 478 41.49 -13.86 17.08
CA ALA A 478 40.44 -12.99 16.55
C ALA A 478 40.97 -11.60 16.12
N PHE A 479 41.95 -11.07 16.85
CA PHE A 479 42.50 -9.72 16.65
C PHE A 479 44.03 -9.75 16.59
N PRO A 480 44.63 -10.23 15.47
CA PRO A 480 46.08 -10.39 15.34
C PRO A 480 46.88 -9.10 15.45
N HIS A 481 46.22 -7.95 15.26
CA HIS A 481 46.80 -6.61 15.34
C HIS A 481 47.08 -6.16 16.78
N LEU A 482 46.44 -6.76 17.78
CA LEU A 482 46.69 -6.42 19.18
C LEU A 482 48.07 -6.90 19.62
N GLN A 483 48.80 -6.06 20.35
CA GLN A 483 50.09 -6.43 20.92
C GLN A 483 49.90 -7.40 22.08
N ASP A 484 50.87 -8.31 22.30
CA ASP A 484 50.78 -9.30 23.38
C ASP A 484 50.67 -8.64 24.76
N ALA A 485 51.29 -7.46 24.93
CA ALA A 485 51.16 -6.66 26.15
C ALA A 485 49.72 -6.15 26.37
N GLN A 486 49.01 -5.74 25.31
CA GLN A 486 47.63 -5.27 25.39
C GLN A 486 46.69 -6.42 25.75
N VAL A 487 46.83 -7.57 25.07
CA VAL A 487 46.03 -8.77 25.36
C VAL A 487 46.27 -9.24 26.79
N LYS A 488 47.52 -9.30 27.25
CA LYS A 488 47.86 -9.71 28.61
C LYS A 488 47.28 -8.76 29.66
N LEU A 489 47.39 -7.44 29.44
CA LEU A 489 46.82 -6.43 30.35
C LEU A 489 45.30 -6.57 30.44
N PHE A 490 44.64 -6.73 29.29
CA PHE A 490 43.19 -6.92 29.23
C PHE A 490 42.75 -8.17 30.01
N VAL A 491 43.34 -9.33 29.72
CA VAL A 491 42.99 -10.60 30.39
C VAL A 491 43.26 -10.54 31.90
N THR A 492 44.33 -9.87 32.32
CA THR A 492 44.62 -9.66 33.76
C THR A 492 43.54 -8.81 34.42
N GLY A 493 43.06 -7.77 33.74
CA GLY A 493 41.97 -6.92 34.22
C GLY A 493 40.65 -7.68 34.38
N LEU A 494 40.36 -8.66 33.53
CA LEU A 494 39.16 -9.51 33.65
C LEU A 494 39.11 -10.31 34.95
N PHE A 495 40.26 -10.70 35.52
CA PHE A 495 40.28 -11.31 36.85
C PHE A 495 40.26 -10.24 37.94
N SER A 496 41.05 -9.18 37.79
CA SER A 496 41.22 -8.15 38.83
C SER A 496 39.95 -7.35 39.13
N LEU A 497 39.05 -7.21 38.15
CA LEU A 497 37.85 -6.39 38.23
C LEU A 497 36.55 -7.21 38.36
N ASN A 498 36.64 -8.54 38.49
CA ASN A 498 35.47 -9.44 38.42
C ASN A 498 34.43 -9.28 39.55
N GLN A 499 34.73 -8.49 40.59
CA GLN A 499 33.79 -8.15 41.68
C GLN A 499 33.19 -6.74 41.55
N ASP A 500 33.71 -5.90 40.64
CA ASP A 500 33.23 -4.54 40.40
C ASP A 500 32.68 -4.44 38.97
N ILE A 501 31.38 -4.69 38.81
CA ILE A 501 30.73 -4.71 37.48
C ILE A 501 30.88 -3.38 36.74
N PRO A 502 30.65 -2.19 37.35
CA PRO A 502 30.96 -0.92 36.71
C PRO A 502 32.40 -0.84 36.16
N ALA A 503 33.41 -1.14 36.98
CA ALA A 503 34.81 -1.10 36.52
C ALA A 503 35.11 -2.14 35.45
N PHE A 504 34.55 -3.35 35.57
CA PHE A 504 34.67 -4.41 34.57
C PHE A 504 34.06 -3.98 33.23
N LYS A 505 32.91 -3.31 33.27
CA LYS A 505 32.24 -2.78 32.08
C LYS A 505 33.09 -1.74 31.37
N GLU A 506 33.67 -0.80 32.11
CA GLU A 506 34.60 0.19 31.54
C GLU A 506 35.83 -0.48 30.92
N HIS A 507 36.38 -1.50 31.60
CA HIS A 507 37.52 -2.26 31.08
C HIS A 507 37.19 -3.00 29.78
N LEU A 508 35.99 -3.58 29.66
CA LEU A 508 35.50 -4.14 28.40
C LEU A 508 35.34 -3.05 27.33
N ARG A 509 34.77 -1.90 27.70
CA ARG A 509 34.55 -0.78 26.78
C ARG A 509 35.85 -0.25 26.20
N ASP A 510 36.86 -0.01 27.04
CA ASP A 510 38.19 0.43 26.63
C ASP A 510 38.83 -0.55 25.64
N PHE A 511 38.67 -1.85 25.88
CA PHE A 511 39.14 -2.88 24.95
C PHE A 511 38.38 -2.85 23.62
N LEU A 512 37.06 -2.65 23.65
CA LEU A 512 36.25 -2.51 22.44
C LEU A 512 36.63 -1.25 21.63
N VAL A 513 36.98 -0.15 22.29
CA VAL A 513 37.52 1.04 21.62
C VAL A 513 38.86 0.71 20.95
N GLN A 514 39.78 0.03 21.66
CA GLN A 514 41.10 -0.33 21.13
C GLN A 514 41.03 -1.21 19.87
N ILE A 515 40.11 -2.17 19.81
CA ILE A 515 39.91 -2.99 18.60
C ILE A 515 39.27 -2.19 17.46
N LYS A 516 38.39 -1.23 17.77
CA LYS A 516 37.62 -0.43 16.79
C LYS A 516 38.41 0.74 16.19
N GLU A 517 39.26 1.41 16.96
CA GLU A 517 40.12 2.49 16.47
C GLU A 517 41.04 2.02 15.33
N PHE A 518 41.45 0.75 15.36
CA PHE A 518 42.25 0.15 14.30
C PHE A 518 41.42 -0.25 13.07
N ALA A 519 40.12 -0.56 13.25
CA ALA A 519 39.20 -0.92 12.19
C ALA A 519 38.55 0.30 11.49
N GLY A 520 38.61 1.48 12.09
CA GLY A 520 38.01 2.72 11.57
C GLY A 520 36.49 2.79 11.75
N GLU A 521 35.96 2.09 12.75
CA GLU A 521 34.52 1.99 13.05
C GLU A 521 34.07 3.04 14.07
N ASP A 522 32.79 3.45 14.02
CA ASP A 522 32.21 4.41 14.97
C ASP A 522 32.06 3.80 16.38
N THR A 523 32.53 4.52 17.40
CA THR A 523 32.51 4.11 18.81
C THR A 523 31.37 4.74 19.60
N SER A 524 30.55 5.59 18.99
CA SER A 524 29.45 6.33 19.63
C SER A 524 28.48 5.42 20.40
N ASP A 525 28.24 4.22 19.87
CA ASP A 525 27.27 3.27 20.42
C ASP A 525 27.68 2.67 21.77
N LEU A 526 28.97 2.69 22.12
CA LEU A 526 29.49 2.13 23.38
C LEU A 526 29.05 2.93 24.62
N PHE A 527 28.61 4.17 24.42
CA PHE A 527 28.19 5.11 25.47
C PHE A 527 26.68 5.33 25.51
N LEU A 528 25.89 4.58 24.73
CA LEU A 528 24.44 4.77 24.62
C LEU A 528 23.72 4.66 25.96
N GLU A 529 24.06 3.67 26.80
CA GLU A 529 23.42 3.47 28.11
C GLU A 529 23.74 4.62 29.09
N GLU A 530 24.95 5.16 29.06
CA GLU A 530 25.32 6.36 29.84
C GLU A 530 24.60 7.60 29.32
N ARG A 531 24.49 7.76 28.00
CA ARG A 531 23.67 8.81 27.38
C ARG A 531 22.20 8.67 27.77
N GLU A 532 21.62 7.47 27.75
CA GLU A 532 20.25 7.23 28.20
C GLU A 532 20.07 7.54 29.68
N THR A 533 21.02 7.15 30.52
CA THR A 533 20.96 7.42 31.96
C THR A 533 21.08 8.91 32.25
N ALA A 534 22.00 9.60 31.57
CA ALA A 534 22.14 11.06 31.66
C ALA A 534 20.92 11.79 31.10
N LEU A 535 20.32 11.31 30.00
CA LEU A 535 19.09 11.85 29.44
C LEU A 535 17.91 11.63 30.37
N ARG A 536 17.77 10.45 31.00
CA ARG A 536 16.74 10.19 32.02
C ARG A 536 16.92 11.11 33.23
N GLN A 537 18.14 11.26 33.74
CA GLN A 537 18.42 12.20 34.85
C GLN A 537 18.11 13.64 34.46
N ALA A 538 18.54 14.10 33.28
CA ALA A 538 18.24 15.44 32.80
C ALA A 538 16.73 15.65 32.58
N GLN A 539 16.01 14.62 32.15
CA GLN A 539 14.56 14.66 31.95
C GLN A 539 13.80 14.64 33.28
N GLU A 540 14.26 13.89 34.28
CA GLU A 540 13.76 13.95 35.66
C GLU A 540 14.03 15.30 36.33
N GLU A 541 15.22 15.87 36.16
CA GLU A 541 15.56 17.20 36.68
C GLU A 541 14.72 18.29 35.99
N LYS A 542 14.57 18.20 34.66
CA LYS A 542 13.69 19.08 33.88
C LYS A 542 12.24 18.95 34.34
N HIS A 543 11.75 17.74 34.59
CA HIS A 543 10.41 17.48 35.11
C HIS A 543 10.24 18.07 36.53
N LYS A 544 11.22 17.91 37.42
CA LYS A 544 11.22 18.54 38.75
C LYS A 544 11.19 20.07 38.68
N LEU A 545 11.95 20.67 37.77
CA LEU A 545 11.93 22.12 37.51
C LEU A 545 10.58 22.60 36.98
N GLN A 546 9.97 21.85 36.05
CA GLN A 546 8.63 22.16 35.52
C GLN A 546 7.53 22.05 36.60
N MET A 547 7.64 21.08 37.52
CA MET A 547 6.75 20.95 38.69
C MET A 547 6.87 22.11 39.68
N SER A 548 8.01 22.82 39.72
CA SER A 548 8.24 23.95 40.63
C SER A 548 7.68 25.30 40.14
N VAL A 549 7.20 25.36 38.89
CA VAL A 549 6.66 26.60 38.29
C VAL A 549 5.17 26.40 38.01
N PRO A 550 4.27 27.00 38.81
CA PRO A 550 2.83 26.85 38.63
C PRO A 550 2.37 27.31 37.23
N GLY A 551 1.67 26.42 36.50
CA GLY A 551 1.06 26.71 35.19
C GLY A 551 1.84 26.26 33.95
N ILE A 552 3.01 25.62 34.10
CA ILE A 552 3.81 25.11 32.97
C ILE A 552 3.40 23.69 32.52
N LEU A 553 2.90 22.85 33.43
CA LEU A 553 2.45 21.48 33.13
C LEU A 553 0.96 21.44 32.81
N ASN A 554 0.57 20.57 31.88
CA ASN A 554 -0.83 20.34 31.55
C ASN A 554 -1.54 19.74 32.78
N PRO A 555 -2.78 20.16 33.13
CA PRO A 555 -3.49 19.61 34.29
C PRO A 555 -3.64 18.08 34.32
N HIS A 556 -3.54 17.40 33.17
CA HIS A 556 -3.57 15.94 33.05
C HIS A 556 -2.22 15.25 33.31
N GLU A 557 -1.14 16.02 33.46
CA GLU A 557 0.23 15.53 33.72
C GLU A 557 0.64 15.70 35.20
N ILE A 558 -0.25 16.26 36.04
CA ILE A 558 -0.04 16.43 37.47
C ILE A 558 -0.54 15.17 38.19
N PRO A 559 0.28 14.48 39.01
CA PRO A 559 -0.16 13.35 39.82
C PRO A 559 -1.33 13.75 40.74
N GLU A 560 -2.38 12.93 40.82
CA GLU A 560 -3.62 13.21 41.58
C GLU A 560 -3.37 13.57 43.06
N GLU A 561 -2.24 13.17 43.64
CA GLU A 561 -1.84 13.46 45.02
C GLU A 561 -1.47 14.93 45.29
N MET A 562 -1.33 15.78 44.27
CA MET A 562 -0.97 17.20 44.41
C MET A 562 -2.10 18.19 44.04
N CYS A 563 -3.31 17.70 43.77
CA CYS A 563 -4.50 18.51 43.50
C CYS A 563 -5.28 18.79 44.80
N ASP A 564 -4.71 19.56 45.73
CA ASP A 564 -5.43 20.17 46.86
C ASP A 564 -5.12 21.67 46.98
#